data_AF-A0A5S9M227-F1
#
_entry.id   AF-A0A5S9M227-F1
#
_cell.length_a   1.000
_cell.length_b   1.000
_cell.length_c   1.000
_cell.angle_alpha   90.00
_cell.angle_beta   90.00
_cell.angle_gamma   90.00
#
_symmetry.space_group_name_H-M   'P 1'
#
loop_
_entity.id
_entity.type
_entity.pdbx_description
1 polymer ?
#
loop_
_entity_poly.entity_id
_entity_poly.type
_entity_poly.pdbx_seq_one_letter_code
_entity_poly.pdbx_strand_id
1 'polypeptide(L)'
;MNIDGLGERVITQLFKEQLVSRVSDLYRLTKEELIQLERMGEKSVDNLLRSIEQSKENSLERLLFGLGIRFIGSKAAKTLAMHFENIDQLKQATKEQLLEVDEIGEKMADAVVTYFEKKKYLIC
;
A
#
# COMPACT_ATOMS: atom_id res chain seq x y z
N MET A 1 -2.88 -0.24 7.96
CA MET A 1 -3.77 0.78 7.39
C MET A 1 -4.26 1.65 8.52
N ASN A 2 -3.69 2.84 8.67
CA ASN A 2 -4.11 3.85 9.62
C ASN A 2 -4.28 5.13 8.80
N ILE A 3 -5.52 5.53 8.52
CA ILE A 3 -5.82 6.67 7.64
C ILE A 3 -6.51 7.73 8.50
N ASP A 4 -5.77 8.77 8.82
CA ASP A 4 -6.26 9.93 9.54
C ASP A 4 -7.26 10.70 8.66
N GLY A 5 -8.40 11.06 9.25
CA GLY A 5 -9.49 11.72 8.53
C GLY A 5 -10.50 10.75 7.88
N LEU A 6 -10.21 9.45 7.80
CA LEU A 6 -11.15 8.43 7.34
C LEU A 6 -12.03 7.92 8.50
N GLY A 7 -12.83 8.81 9.07
CA GLY A 7 -13.81 8.47 10.12
C GLY A 7 -15.10 7.88 9.57
N GLU A 8 -15.94 7.32 10.44
CA GLU A 8 -17.23 6.69 10.12
C GLU A 8 -18.12 7.56 9.22
N ARG A 9 -18.18 8.87 9.50
CA ARG A 9 -18.97 9.83 8.73
C ARG A 9 -18.49 9.96 7.28
N VAL A 10 -17.18 10.02 7.07
CA VAL A 10 -16.56 10.12 5.74
C VAL A 10 -16.76 8.82 4.98
N ILE A 11 -16.55 7.68 5.64
CA ILE A 11 -16.80 6.36 5.04
C ILE A 11 -18.25 6.25 4.57
N THR A 12 -19.21 6.65 5.41
CA THR A 12 -20.64 6.63 5.08
C THR A 12 -20.95 7.50 3.86
N GLN A 13 -20.36 8.69 3.78
CA GLN A 13 -20.51 9.59 2.63
C GLN A 13 -19.92 8.96 1.36
N LEU A 14 -18.72 8.40 1.43
CA LEU A 14 -18.06 7.77 0.28
C LEU A 14 -18.90 6.60 -0.28
N PHE A 15 -19.52 5.79 0.58
CA PHE A 15 -20.44 4.73 0.16
C PHE A 15 -21.74 5.28 -0.41
N LYS A 16 -22.33 6.31 0.22
CA LYS A 16 -23.58 6.93 -0.23
C LYS A 16 -23.45 7.55 -1.61
N GLU A 17 -22.35 8.24 -1.86
CA GLU A 17 -22.03 8.86 -3.16
C GLU A 17 -21.42 7.86 -4.16
N GLN A 18 -21.35 6.56 -3.80
CA GLN A 18 -20.82 5.47 -4.63
C GLN A 18 -19.37 5.67 -5.10
N LEU A 19 -18.60 6.50 -4.38
CA LEU A 19 -17.18 6.73 -4.65
C LEU A 19 -16.32 5.53 -4.23
N VAL A 20 -16.79 4.74 -3.27
CA VAL A 20 -16.11 3.50 -2.84
C VAL A 20 -17.10 2.37 -2.60
N SER A 21 -16.67 1.15 -2.93
CA SER A 21 -17.39 -0.11 -2.66
C SER A 21 -16.54 -1.11 -1.89
N ARG A 22 -15.22 -0.96 -1.98
CA ARG A 22 -14.20 -1.80 -1.34
C ARG A 22 -13.00 -0.94 -0.97
N VAL A 23 -12.16 -1.47 -0.09
CA VAL A 23 -10.99 -0.76 0.44
C VAL A 23 -10.03 -0.28 -0.66
N SER A 24 -9.87 -1.03 -1.74
CA SER A 24 -8.98 -0.64 -2.85
C SER A 24 -9.43 0.64 -3.58
N ASP A 25 -10.72 0.96 -3.53
CA ASP A 25 -11.26 2.13 -4.22
C ASP A 25 -10.79 3.43 -3.54
N LEU A 26 -10.42 3.38 -2.25
CA LEU A 26 -9.85 4.53 -1.53
C LEU A 26 -8.62 5.11 -2.23
N TYR A 27 -7.83 4.24 -2.89
CA TYR A 27 -6.60 4.63 -3.58
C TYR A 27 -6.84 5.24 -4.97
N ARG A 28 -8.09 5.38 -5.38
CA ARG A 28 -8.49 5.97 -6.66
C ARG A 28 -9.23 7.29 -6.50
N LEU A 29 -9.52 7.69 -5.26
CA LEU A 29 -10.25 8.92 -4.94
C LEU A 29 -9.47 10.15 -5.38
N THR A 30 -10.14 11.11 -5.98
CA THR A 30 -9.54 12.38 -6.38
C THR A 30 -9.97 13.55 -5.49
N LYS A 31 -9.21 14.65 -5.55
CA LYS A 31 -9.52 15.87 -4.80
C LYS A 31 -10.87 16.46 -5.23
N GLU A 32 -11.16 16.38 -6.52
CA GLU A 32 -12.38 16.91 -7.14
C GLU A 32 -13.63 16.15 -6.65
N GLU A 33 -13.54 14.83 -6.47
CA GLU A 33 -14.64 14.02 -5.92
C GLU A 33 -14.86 14.32 -4.44
N LEU A 34 -13.76 14.42 -3.67
CA LEU A 34 -13.81 14.59 -2.23
C LEU A 34 -14.28 15.99 -1.79
N ILE A 35 -13.98 17.03 -2.56
CA ILE A 35 -14.38 18.40 -2.23
C ILE A 35 -15.89 18.64 -2.38
N GLN A 36 -16.59 17.79 -3.16
CA GLN A 36 -18.05 17.85 -3.29
C GLN A 36 -18.76 17.28 -2.06
N LEU A 37 -18.05 16.55 -1.19
CA LEU A 37 -18.64 15.93 -0.01
C LEU A 37 -18.95 16.96 1.08
N GLU A 38 -20.06 16.74 1.77
CA GLU A 38 -20.55 17.67 2.78
C GLU A 38 -19.58 17.83 3.96
N ARG A 39 -19.16 19.07 4.21
CA ARG A 39 -18.18 19.47 5.25
C ARG A 39 -16.77 18.94 4.99
N MET A 40 -16.39 18.67 3.73
CA MET A 40 -15.00 18.54 3.30
C MET A 40 -14.48 19.90 2.82
N GLY A 41 -13.61 20.53 3.62
CA GLY A 41 -12.83 21.70 3.18
C GLY A 41 -11.52 21.27 2.50
N GLU A 42 -10.91 22.13 1.68
CA GLU A 42 -9.69 21.81 0.93
C GLU A 42 -8.59 21.18 1.79
N LYS A 43 -8.30 21.80 2.95
CA LYS A 43 -7.29 21.28 3.89
C LYS A 43 -7.61 19.88 4.40
N SER A 44 -8.89 19.56 4.63
CA SER A 44 -9.33 18.24 5.08
C SER A 44 -9.15 17.20 3.98
N VAL A 45 -9.49 17.56 2.73
CA VAL A 45 -9.31 16.70 1.56
C VAL A 45 -7.82 16.41 1.34
N ASP A 46 -6.98 17.45 1.36
CA ASP A 46 -5.53 17.30 1.17
C ASP A 46 -4.90 16.42 2.25
N ASN A 47 -5.34 16.56 3.50
CA ASN A 47 -4.89 15.70 4.60
C ASN A 47 -5.35 14.25 4.42
N LEU A 48 -6.61 14.03 4.01
CA LEU A 48 -7.14 12.68 3.79
C LEU A 48 -6.40 11.98 2.65
N LEU A 49 -6.22 12.64 1.50
CA LEU A 49 -5.48 12.09 0.37
C LEU A 49 -4.04 11.76 0.77
N ARG A 50 -3.37 12.66 1.48
CA ARG A 50 -2.02 12.39 2.00
C ARG A 50 -2.00 11.17 2.93
N SER A 51 -2.97 11.04 3.82
CA SER A 51 -3.03 9.91 4.74
C SER A 51 -3.37 8.59 4.04
N ILE A 52 -4.22 8.64 3.00
CA ILE A 52 -4.49 7.49 2.12
C ILE A 52 -3.19 7.03 1.44
N GLU A 53 -2.42 7.95 0.87
CA GLU A 53 -1.11 7.63 0.27
C GLU A 53 -0.14 7.04 1.30
N GLN A 54 0.03 7.67 2.47
CA GLN A 54 0.88 7.13 3.55
C GLN A 54 0.42 5.77 4.07
N SER A 55 -0.87 5.45 3.94
CA SER A 55 -1.39 4.15 4.34
C SER A 55 -0.94 3.02 3.42
N LYS A 56 -0.58 3.32 2.16
CA LYS A 56 -0.04 2.34 1.20
C LYS A 56 1.26 1.77 1.73
N GLU A 57 2.21 2.64 2.09
CA GLU A 57 3.51 2.27 2.68
C GLU A 57 3.32 1.43 3.96
N ASN A 58 2.47 1.92 4.88
CA ASN A 58 2.18 1.22 6.14
C ASN A 58 1.47 -0.13 5.95
N SER A 59 0.72 -0.31 4.86
CA SER A 59 0.05 -1.57 4.55
C SER A 59 1.03 -2.58 3.97
N LEU A 60 1.93 -2.14 3.10
CA LEU A 60 2.88 -3.01 2.45
C LEU A 60 3.97 -3.49 3.41
N GLU A 61 4.52 -2.62 4.28
CA GLU A 61 5.50 -3.03 5.29
C GLU A 61 4.92 -4.14 6.18
N ARG A 62 3.72 -3.91 6.73
CA ARG A 62 3.05 -4.87 7.61
C ARG A 62 2.69 -6.16 6.89
N LEU A 63 2.29 -6.06 5.63
CA LEU A 63 2.01 -7.22 4.79
C LEU A 63 3.29 -8.04 4.60
N LEU A 64 4.38 -7.43 4.11
CA LEU A 64 5.65 -8.12 3.87
C LEU A 64 6.21 -8.77 5.13
N PHE A 65 6.15 -8.06 6.26
CA PHE A 65 6.53 -8.63 7.54
C PHE A 65 5.64 -9.82 7.94
N GLY A 66 4.33 -9.71 7.76
CA GLY A 66 3.37 -10.79 8.05
C GLY A 66 3.44 -12.00 7.09
N LEU A 67 3.98 -11.83 5.88
CA LEU A 67 4.18 -12.91 4.93
C LEU A 67 5.31 -13.87 5.33
N GLY A 68 6.18 -13.47 6.27
CA GLY A 68 7.26 -14.31 6.78
C GLY A 68 8.30 -14.66 5.71
N ILE A 69 8.55 -13.76 4.76
CA ILE A 69 9.55 -13.97 3.71
C ILE A 69 10.93 -14.07 4.37
N ARG A 70 11.68 -15.13 4.04
CA ARG A 70 13.00 -15.38 4.62
C ARG A 70 13.91 -14.17 4.37
N PHE A 71 14.65 -13.74 5.40
CA PHE A 71 15.53 -12.57 5.39
C PHE A 71 14.83 -11.20 5.34
N ILE A 72 13.50 -11.15 5.23
CA ILE A 72 12.73 -9.90 5.24
C ILE A 72 12.13 -9.68 6.64
N GLY A 73 12.90 -9.02 7.50
CA GLY A 73 12.42 -8.51 8.79
C GLY A 73 11.72 -7.16 8.66
N SER A 74 11.25 -6.57 9.77
CA SER A 74 10.54 -5.27 9.77
C SER A 74 11.31 -4.17 9.05
N LYS A 75 12.64 -4.09 9.24
CA LYS A 75 13.48 -3.10 8.56
C LYS A 75 13.48 -3.26 7.03
N ALA A 76 13.76 -4.47 6.54
CA ALA A 76 13.76 -4.76 5.10
C ALA A 76 12.36 -4.63 4.49
N ALA A 77 11.32 -5.04 5.22
CA ALA A 77 9.93 -4.86 4.82
C ALA A 77 9.57 -3.38 4.66
N LYS A 78 10.04 -2.53 5.57
CA LYS A 78 9.84 -1.08 5.49
C LYS A 78 10.58 -0.49 4.29
N THR A 79 11.84 -0.85 4.09
CA THR A 79 12.63 -0.36 2.96
C THR A 79 12.02 -0.75 1.61
N LEU A 80 11.57 -2.00 1.47
CA LEU A 80 10.84 -2.44 0.29
C LEU A 80 9.50 -1.69 0.13
N ALA A 81 8.78 -1.43 1.22
CA ALA A 81 7.52 -0.71 1.17
C ALA A 81 7.64 0.79 0.85
N MET A 82 8.79 1.40 1.15
CA MET A 82 9.09 2.79 0.75
C MET A 82 9.50 2.87 -0.72
N HIS A 83 10.16 1.84 -1.25
CA HIS A 83 10.60 1.82 -2.65
C HIS A 83 9.50 1.39 -3.61
N PHE A 84 8.70 0.39 -3.23
CA PHE A 84 7.59 -0.12 -4.03
C PHE A 84 6.28 0.37 -3.41
N GLU A 85 5.47 1.10 -4.17
CA GLU A 85 4.25 1.74 -3.64
C GLU A 85 3.17 0.73 -3.26
N ASN A 86 3.18 -0.45 -3.88
CA ASN A 86 2.20 -1.49 -3.67
C ASN A 86 2.77 -2.89 -3.93
N ILE A 87 2.06 -3.91 -3.43
CA ILE A 87 2.49 -5.30 -3.57
C ILE A 87 2.54 -5.78 -5.03
N ASP A 88 1.76 -5.18 -5.92
CA ASP A 88 1.72 -5.60 -7.32
C ASP A 88 2.95 -5.15 -8.09
N GLN A 89 3.49 -3.96 -7.79
CA GLN A 89 4.82 -3.54 -8.25
C GLN A 89 5.90 -4.47 -7.69
N LEU A 90 5.88 -4.77 -6.39
CA LEU A 90 6.87 -5.67 -5.79
C LEU A 90 6.84 -7.09 -6.38
N LYS A 91 5.65 -7.62 -6.69
CA LYS A 91 5.49 -8.93 -7.35
C LYS A 91 6.08 -8.99 -8.76
N GLN A 92 6.12 -7.85 -9.45
CA GLN A 92 6.65 -7.73 -10.81
C GLN A 92 8.11 -7.31 -10.83
N ALA A 93 8.66 -6.91 -9.68
CA ALA A 93 10.03 -6.45 -9.56
C ALA A 93 11.01 -7.58 -9.89
N THR A 94 12.02 -7.26 -10.72
CA THR A 94 13.11 -8.19 -11.02
C THR A 94 14.13 -8.19 -9.89
N LYS A 95 15.02 -9.20 -9.88
CA LYS A 95 16.12 -9.27 -8.92
C LYS A 95 17.00 -8.02 -8.98
N GLU A 96 17.26 -7.52 -10.17
CA GLU A 96 18.09 -6.33 -10.40
C GLU A 96 17.44 -5.09 -9.77
N GLN A 97 16.13 -4.90 -9.96
CA GLN A 97 15.40 -3.78 -9.35
C GLN A 97 15.39 -3.86 -7.82
N LEU A 98 15.32 -5.08 -7.25
CA LEU A 98 15.40 -5.27 -5.81
C LEU A 98 16.81 -4.96 -5.26
N LEU A 99 17.87 -5.18 -6.04
CA LEU A 99 19.25 -4.86 -5.66
C LEU A 99 19.56 -3.35 -5.70
N GLU A 100 18.78 -2.56 -6.44
CA GLU A 100 18.89 -1.10 -6.43
C GLU A 100 18.30 -0.47 -5.16
N VAL A 101 17.52 -1.23 -4.39
CA VAL A 101 16.94 -0.76 -3.14
C VAL A 101 18.00 -0.77 -2.05
N ASP A 102 18.18 0.37 -1.38
CA ASP A 102 19.13 0.51 -0.28
C ASP A 102 18.89 -0.56 0.80
N GLU A 103 19.96 -1.10 1.38
CA GLU A 103 19.92 -2.17 2.38
C GLU A 103 19.36 -3.54 1.92
N ILE A 104 19.00 -3.70 0.63
CA ILE A 104 18.58 -5.00 0.07
C ILE A 104 19.75 -5.67 -0.64
N GLY A 105 20.24 -6.77 -0.07
CA GLY A 105 21.31 -7.59 -0.66
C GLY A 105 20.79 -8.78 -1.48
N GLU A 106 21.69 -9.45 -2.21
CA GLU A 106 21.36 -10.58 -3.10
C GLU A 106 20.47 -11.65 -2.46
N LYS A 107 20.78 -12.06 -1.21
CA LYS A 107 20.00 -13.08 -0.50
C LYS A 107 18.57 -12.63 -0.18
N MET A 108 18.36 -11.35 0.06
CA MET A 108 17.04 -10.78 0.32
C MET A 108 16.25 -10.66 -0.99
N ALA A 109 16.88 -10.15 -2.05
CA ALA A 109 16.29 -10.06 -3.38
C ALA A 109 15.85 -11.45 -3.90
N ASP A 110 16.73 -12.45 -3.81
CA ASP A 110 16.41 -13.83 -4.19
C ASP A 110 15.24 -14.41 -3.39
N ALA A 111 15.18 -14.12 -2.08
CA ALA A 111 14.10 -14.60 -1.23
C ALA A 111 12.75 -13.98 -1.60
N VAL A 112 12.72 -12.69 -1.95
CA VAL A 112 11.50 -11.99 -2.38
C VAL A 112 11.01 -12.54 -3.73
N VAL A 113 11.89 -12.62 -4.73
CA VAL A 113 11.55 -13.19 -6.06
C VAL A 113 11.04 -14.62 -5.91
N THR A 114 11.80 -15.47 -5.21
CA THR A 114 11.44 -16.87 -4.99
C THR A 114 10.09 -17.00 -4.27
N TYR A 115 9.80 -16.13 -3.30
CA TYR A 115 8.53 -16.16 -2.57
C TYR A 115 7.33 -15.95 -3.50
N PHE A 116 7.39 -14.91 -4.34
CA PHE A 116 6.29 -14.59 -5.25
C PHE A 116 6.20 -15.55 -6.44
N GLU A 117 7.32 -16.09 -6.92
CA GLU A 117 7.35 -17.15 -7.92
C GLU A 117 6.76 -18.46 -7.39
N LYS A 118 7.12 -18.91 -6.18
CA LYS A 118 6.54 -20.12 -5.58
C LYS A 118 5.06 -19.99 -5.30
N LYS A 119 4.61 -18.81 -4.84
CA LYS A 119 3.20 -18.57 -4.52
C LYS A 119 2.31 -18.54 -5.76
N LYS A 120 2.87 -18.27 -6.95
CA LYS A 120 2.18 -18.44 -8.24
C LYS A 120 1.70 -19.88 -8.47
N TYR A 121 2.33 -20.88 -7.84
CA TYR A 121 1.97 -22.29 -7.91
C TYR A 121 1.15 -22.79 -6.71
N LEU A 122 0.81 -21.92 -5.76
CA LEU A 122 0.12 -22.27 -4.51
C LEU A 122 -1.30 -21.69 -4.42
N ILE A 123 -1.94 -21.45 -5.57
CA ILE A 123 -3.36 -21.16 -5.65
C ILE A 123 -4.06 -22.48 -6.02
N CYS A 124 -4.43 -23.24 -5.00
CA CYS A 124 -5.54 -24.19 -5.07
C CYS A 124 -6.80 -23.45 -4.61
#